data_AF-A0A3M2VZH7-F1
#
_entry.id   AF-A0A3M2VZH7-F1
#
_cell.length_a   1.000
_cell.length_b   1.000
_cell.length_c   1.000
_cell.angle_alpha   90.00
_cell.angle_beta   90.00
_cell.angle_gamma   90.00
#
_symmetry.space_group_name_H-M   'P 1'
#
loop_
_entity.id
_entity.type
_entity.pdbx_description
1 polymer ?
#
loop_
_entity_poly.entity_id
_entity_poly.type
_entity_poly.pdbx_seq_one_letter_code
_entity_poly.pdbx_strand_id
1 'polypeptide(L)'
;MYSKTSRNSQYELIERYAPLVKRIAYHLLARLPASVQVEDLIQAGMIGLLEVSTKYDSTKGASFETYAGIRIRGAMLDEVRKGDWAPRSVHRNTRMVSDAIRAIEAKTGRDAKDHEVAAELQLSLDDYYGILNDT
;
A
#
# COMPACT_ATOMS: atom_id res chain seq x y z
N MET A 1 32.44 5.61 -27.67
CA MET A 1 31.26 5.00 -28.35
C MET A 1 30.45 4.05 -27.48
N TYR A 2 31.04 3.30 -26.53
CA TYR A 2 30.32 2.32 -25.69
C TYR A 2 29.17 2.88 -24.81
N SER A 3 29.24 4.15 -24.37
CA SER A 3 28.19 4.77 -23.53
C SER A 3 26.87 5.07 -24.26
N LYS A 4 26.88 5.15 -25.60
CA LYS A 4 25.70 5.56 -26.40
C LYS A 4 24.77 4.38 -26.69
N THR A 5 25.33 3.21 -27.01
CA THR A 5 24.57 1.97 -27.23
C THR A 5 23.90 1.46 -25.96
N SER A 6 24.60 1.52 -24.82
CA SER A 6 24.04 1.15 -23.51
C SER A 6 22.86 2.03 -23.11
N ARG A 7 22.94 3.35 -23.38
CA ARG A 7 21.82 4.27 -23.18
C ARG A 7 20.60 3.93 -24.04
N ASN A 8 20.78 3.64 -25.33
CA ASN A 8 19.66 3.29 -26.21
C ASN A 8 18.95 2.01 -25.75
N SER A 9 19.69 1.00 -25.30
CA SER A 9 19.10 -0.24 -24.75
C SER A 9 18.31 0.00 -23.46
N GLN A 10 18.75 0.93 -22.60
CA GLN A 10 17.99 1.30 -21.40
C GLN A 10 16.68 2.00 -21.75
N TYR A 11 16.69 2.91 -22.74
CA TYR A 11 15.47 3.57 -23.20
C TYR A 11 14.45 2.57 -23.75
N GLU A 12 14.88 1.60 -24.55
CA GLU A 12 13.99 0.54 -25.07
C GLU A 12 13.36 -0.30 -23.95
N LEU A 13 14.10 -0.61 -22.89
CA LEU A 13 13.56 -1.31 -21.72
C LEU A 13 12.52 -0.46 -20.99
N ILE A 14 12.79 0.84 -20.80
CA ILE A 14 11.86 1.74 -20.12
C ILE A 14 10.55 1.84 -20.92
N GLU A 15 10.62 2.06 -22.23
CA GLU A 15 9.43 2.15 -23.09
C GLU A 15 8.63 0.84 -23.08
N ARG A 16 9.31 -0.30 -23.20
CA ARG A 16 8.68 -1.63 -23.18
C ARG A 16 7.93 -1.90 -21.88
N TYR A 17 8.49 -1.48 -20.74
CA TYR A 17 7.95 -1.82 -19.42
C TYR A 17 7.19 -0.68 -18.73
N ALA A 18 7.08 0.51 -19.33
CA ALA A 18 6.22 1.58 -18.83
C ALA A 18 4.74 1.15 -18.65
N PRO A 19 4.13 0.33 -19.53
CA PRO A 19 2.79 -0.20 -19.30
C PRO A 19 2.65 -1.07 -18.03
N LEU A 20 3.73 -1.75 -17.61
CA LEU A 20 3.76 -2.55 -16.38
C LEU A 20 3.60 -1.67 -15.14
N VAL A 21 4.23 -0.48 -15.14
CA VAL A 21 4.09 0.50 -14.06
C VAL A 21 2.63 0.88 -13.88
N LYS A 22 1.95 1.30 -14.95
CA LYS A 22 0.51 1.63 -14.88
C LYS A 22 -0.31 0.48 -14.34
N ARG A 23 -0.07 -0.74 -14.83
CA ARG A 23 -0.77 -1.95 -14.37
C ARG A 23 -0.63 -2.17 -12.86
N ILE A 24 0.58 -1.99 -12.31
CA ILE A 24 0.85 -2.15 -10.87
C ILE A 24 0.20 -1.02 -10.06
N ALA A 25 0.27 0.23 -10.53
CA ALA A 25 -0.33 1.38 -9.85
C ALA A 25 -1.84 1.21 -9.65
N TYR A 26 -2.57 0.91 -10.73
CA TYR A 26 -4.02 0.67 -10.64
C TYR A 26 -4.37 -0.51 -9.74
N HIS A 27 -3.55 -1.57 -9.74
CA HIS A 27 -3.76 -2.71 -8.86
C HIS A 27 -3.52 -2.38 -7.37
N LEU A 28 -2.60 -1.46 -7.07
CA LEU A 28 -2.36 -0.98 -5.70
C LEU A 28 -3.48 -0.04 -5.24
N LEU A 29 -3.85 0.94 -6.07
CA LEU A 29 -4.89 1.93 -5.76
C LEU A 29 -6.18 1.30 -5.21
N ALA A 30 -6.59 0.15 -5.77
CA ALA A 30 -7.77 -0.59 -5.34
C ALA A 30 -7.75 -1.08 -3.88
N ARG A 31 -6.62 -0.97 -3.15
CA ARG A 31 -6.43 -1.40 -1.76
C ARG A 31 -5.97 -0.26 -0.83
N LEU A 32 -5.97 0.97 -1.32
CA LEU A 32 -5.46 2.13 -0.61
C LEU A 32 -6.60 3.10 -0.30
N PRO A 33 -6.44 3.98 0.70
CA PRO A 33 -7.43 5.00 1.00
C PRO A 33 -7.75 5.85 -0.22
N ALA A 34 -8.97 6.40 -0.28
CA ALA A 34 -9.41 7.25 -1.39
C ALA A 34 -8.61 8.56 -1.52
N SER A 35 -7.83 8.91 -0.50
CA SER A 35 -6.89 10.04 -0.53
C SER A 35 -5.68 9.78 -1.42
N VAL A 36 -5.34 8.52 -1.74
CA VAL A 36 -4.18 8.19 -2.58
C VAL A 36 -4.48 8.46 -4.04
N GLN A 37 -3.63 9.25 -4.70
CA GLN A 37 -3.74 9.55 -6.13
C GLN A 37 -2.95 8.54 -6.97
N VAL A 38 -3.51 8.13 -8.11
CA VAL A 38 -2.88 7.11 -8.96
C VAL A 38 -1.68 7.67 -9.73
N GLU A 39 -1.71 8.96 -10.04
CA GLU A 39 -0.64 9.69 -10.70
C GLU A 39 0.66 9.64 -9.89
N ASP A 40 0.57 9.73 -8.56
CA ASP A 40 1.72 9.66 -7.66
C ASP A 40 2.30 8.24 -7.62
N LEU A 41 1.43 7.22 -7.61
CA LEU A 41 1.86 5.82 -7.74
C LEU A 41 2.62 5.60 -9.05
N ILE A 42 2.07 6.07 -10.17
CA ILE A 42 2.70 5.93 -11.47
C ILE A 42 4.06 6.62 -11.48
N GLN A 43 4.16 7.84 -10.96
CA GLN A 43 5.44 8.57 -10.87
C GLN A 43 6.49 7.81 -10.05
N ALA A 44 6.14 7.37 -8.83
CA ALA A 44 7.05 6.58 -7.99
C ALA A 44 7.49 5.27 -8.66
N GLY A 45 6.54 4.59 -9.31
CA GLY A 45 6.84 3.37 -10.05
C GLY A 45 7.73 3.57 -11.27
N MET A 46 7.60 4.70 -11.97
CA MET A 46 8.50 5.06 -13.08
C MET A 46 9.93 5.31 -12.59
N ILE A 47 10.10 5.98 -11.44
CA ILE A 47 11.42 6.15 -10.81
C ILE A 47 12.03 4.77 -10.48
N GLY A 48 11.24 3.87 -9.91
CA GLY A 48 11.69 2.50 -9.64
C GLY A 48 12.11 1.72 -10.90
N LEU A 49 11.39 1.91 -12.02
CA LEU A 49 11.73 1.31 -13.31
C LEU A 49 13.05 1.87 -13.87
N LEU A 50 13.27 3.18 -13.76
CA LEU A 50 14.52 3.84 -14.17
C LEU A 50 15.72 3.30 -13.38
N GLU A 51 15.58 3.09 -12.08
CA GLU A 51 16.67 2.50 -11.29
C GLU A 51 16.99 1.07 -11.72
N VAL A 52 15.95 0.27 -11.96
CA VAL A 52 16.12 -1.14 -12.34
C VAL A 52 16.72 -1.30 -13.72
N SER A 53 16.39 -0.42 -14.67
CA SER A 53 16.97 -0.46 -16.03
C SER A 53 18.49 -0.28 -16.02
N THR A 54 19.04 0.40 -15.01
CA THR A 54 20.49 0.57 -14.84
C THR A 54 21.17 -0.55 -14.04
N LYS A 55 20.43 -1.23 -13.15
CA LYS A 55 20.97 -2.20 -12.17
C LYS A 55 20.73 -3.66 -12.55
N TYR A 56 19.94 -3.93 -13.58
CA TYR A 56 19.60 -5.29 -13.98
C TYR A 56 20.81 -6.03 -14.54
N ASP A 57 20.91 -7.30 -14.15
CA ASP A 57 21.95 -8.23 -14.58
C ASP A 57 21.29 -9.56 -14.96
N SER A 58 21.30 -9.88 -16.25
CA SER A 58 20.67 -11.09 -16.79
C SER A 58 21.33 -12.39 -16.33
N THR A 59 22.56 -12.33 -15.82
CA THR A 59 23.29 -13.52 -15.36
C THR A 59 22.76 -14.06 -14.02
N LYS A 60 21.93 -13.28 -13.31
CA LYS A 60 21.37 -13.64 -11.99
C LYS A 60 20.09 -14.49 -12.06
N GLY A 61 19.67 -14.91 -13.26
CA GLY A 61 18.65 -15.94 -13.46
C GLY A 61 17.18 -15.49 -13.35
N ALA A 62 16.90 -14.24 -13.00
CA ALA A 62 15.55 -13.68 -13.03
C ALA A 62 15.33 -12.86 -14.31
N SER A 63 14.14 -12.94 -14.90
CA SER A 63 13.78 -12.06 -16.02
C SER A 63 13.73 -10.59 -15.56
N PHE A 64 13.96 -9.66 -16.50
CA PHE A 64 13.83 -8.22 -16.22
C PHE A 64 12.45 -7.88 -15.67
N GLU A 65 11.39 -8.43 -16.27
CA GLU A 65 10.01 -8.19 -15.85
C GLU A 65 9.76 -8.61 -14.40
N THR A 66 10.24 -9.80 -14.01
CA THR A 66 10.14 -10.30 -12.63
C THR A 66 10.84 -9.37 -11.65
N TYR A 67 12.07 -8.96 -11.97
CA TYR A 67 12.85 -8.09 -11.09
C TYR A 67 12.26 -6.67 -11.01
N ALA A 68 11.91 -6.09 -12.14
CA ALA A 68 11.29 -4.77 -12.22
C ALA A 68 9.95 -4.73 -11.49
N GLY A 69 9.10 -5.75 -11.66
CA GLY A 69 7.79 -5.80 -11.00
C GLY A 69 7.86 -5.70 -9.48
N ILE A 70 8.83 -6.37 -8.84
CA ILE A 70 9.05 -6.30 -7.39
C ILE A 70 9.48 -4.89 -6.98
N ARG A 71 10.43 -4.30 -7.71
CA ARG A 71 11.02 -3.00 -7.39
C ARG A 71 10.08 -1.83 -7.64
N ILE A 72 9.32 -1.86 -8.74
CA ILE A 72 8.27 -0.89 -9.06
C ILE A 72 7.20 -0.90 -7.97
N ARG A 73 6.69 -2.07 -7.60
CA ARG A 73 5.69 -2.21 -6.54
C ARG A 73 6.23 -1.70 -5.20
N GLY A 74 7.49 -2.01 -4.88
CA GLY A 74 8.18 -1.51 -3.69
C GLY A 74 8.19 0.02 -3.66
N ALA A 75 8.68 0.65 -4.73
CA ALA A 75 8.74 2.11 -4.84
C ALA A 75 7.36 2.78 -4.67
N MET A 76 6.30 2.20 -5.24
CA MET A 76 4.94 2.70 -5.06
C MET A 76 4.43 2.55 -3.62
N LEU A 77 4.63 1.39 -3.01
CA LEU A 77 4.22 1.18 -1.61
C LEU A 77 5.01 2.08 -0.66
N ASP A 78 6.28 2.34 -0.98
CA ASP A 78 7.10 3.29 -0.23
C ASP A 78 6.58 4.72 -0.40
N GLU A 79 6.05 5.09 -1.56
CA GLU A 79 5.38 6.39 -1.76
C GLU A 79 4.09 6.49 -0.95
N VAL A 80 3.25 5.45 -0.99
CA VAL A 80 1.99 5.41 -0.24
C VAL A 80 2.22 5.43 1.26
N ARG A 81 3.27 4.77 1.74
CA ARG A 81 3.66 4.82 3.16
C ARG A 81 4.07 6.22 3.59
N LYS A 82 4.47 7.10 2.68
CA LYS A 82 4.68 8.51 2.99
C LYS A 82 3.36 9.27 3.19
N GLY A 83 2.20 8.70 2.84
CA GLY A 83 0.87 9.33 2.87
C GLY A 83 -0.24 8.57 3.61
N ASP A 84 0.09 7.72 4.60
CA ASP A 84 -0.83 6.97 5.49
C ASP A 84 -1.72 5.88 4.85
N TRP A 85 -1.16 4.68 4.73
CA TRP A 85 -1.84 3.40 4.46
C TRP A 85 -1.94 2.54 5.73
N ALA A 86 -3.09 1.90 5.96
CA ALA A 86 -3.43 1.23 7.23
C ALA A 86 -2.85 -0.21 7.40
N PRO A 87 -1.95 -0.44 8.37
CA PRO A 87 -1.29 -1.73 8.62
C PRO A 87 -2.18 -2.85 9.21
N ARG A 88 -1.67 -4.09 9.30
CA ARG A 88 -2.35 -5.24 9.94
C ARG A 88 -2.91 -4.95 11.34
N SER A 89 -2.23 -4.08 12.10
CA SER A 89 -2.67 -3.62 13.42
C SER A 89 -3.98 -2.85 13.36
N VAL A 90 -4.18 -2.05 12.30
CA VAL A 90 -5.43 -1.32 12.07
C VAL A 90 -6.56 -2.32 11.87
N HIS A 91 -6.37 -3.35 11.04
CA HIS A 91 -7.34 -4.44 10.89
C HIS A 91 -7.61 -5.23 12.17
N ARG A 92 -6.61 -5.34 13.06
CA ARG A 92 -6.80 -6.00 14.36
C ARG A 92 -7.69 -5.15 15.25
N ASN A 93 -7.42 -3.85 15.29
CA ASN A 93 -8.13 -2.89 16.12
C ASN A 93 -9.60 -2.73 15.68
N THR A 94 -9.88 -2.68 14.37
CA THR A 94 -11.26 -2.65 13.83
C THR A 94 -12.07 -3.89 14.25
N ARG A 95 -11.43 -5.08 14.27
CA ARG A 95 -12.10 -6.33 14.64
C ARG A 95 -12.41 -6.39 16.13
N MET A 96 -11.42 -6.03 16.95
CA MET A 96 -11.56 -5.94 18.41
C MET A 96 -12.72 -5.02 18.80
N VAL A 97 -12.81 -3.86 18.16
CA VAL A 97 -13.91 -2.90 18.37
C VAL A 97 -15.28 -3.48 18.02
N SER A 98 -15.39 -4.20 16.90
CA SER A 98 -16.65 -4.79 16.45
C SER A 98 -17.15 -5.93 17.35
N ASP A 99 -16.23 -6.70 17.94
CA ASP A 99 -16.58 -7.79 18.84
C ASP A 99 -17.14 -7.28 20.18
N ALA A 100 -16.60 -6.18 20.71
CA ALA A 100 -17.09 -5.55 21.94
C ALA A 100 -18.51 -4.95 21.77
N ILE A 101 -18.78 -4.30 20.64
CA ILE A 101 -20.12 -3.78 20.30
C ILE A 101 -21.17 -4.90 20.40
N ARG A 102 -20.90 -6.06 19.78
CA ARG A 102 -21.81 -7.22 19.79
C ARG A 102 -22.06 -7.78 21.18
N ALA A 103 -21.02 -7.82 22.02
CA ALA A 103 -21.13 -8.35 23.38
C ALA A 103 -22.09 -7.50 24.23
N ILE A 104 -22.03 -6.17 24.08
CA ILE A 104 -22.86 -5.21 24.82
C ILE A 104 -24.32 -5.25 24.36
N GLU A 105 -24.55 -5.27 23.04
CA GLU A 105 -25.90 -5.30 22.46
C GLU A 105 -26.65 -6.57 22.86
N ALA A 106 -25.97 -7.72 22.83
CA ALA A 106 -26.53 -9.00 23.27
C ALA A 106 -26.92 -9.00 24.76
N LYS A 107 -26.20 -8.23 25.58
CA LYS A 107 -26.39 -8.18 27.03
C LYS A 107 -27.47 -7.18 27.46
N THR A 108 -27.62 -6.08 26.72
CA THR A 108 -28.51 -4.96 27.09
C THR A 108 -29.80 -4.90 26.26
N GLY A 109 -29.84 -5.54 25.09
CA GLY A 109 -31.01 -5.59 24.20
C GLY A 109 -31.27 -4.30 23.42
N ARG A 110 -30.27 -3.40 23.33
CA ARG A 110 -30.30 -2.13 22.58
C ARG A 110 -28.91 -1.83 22.01
N ASP A 111 -28.82 -0.85 21.12
CA ASP A 111 -27.55 -0.42 20.51
C ASP A 111 -26.48 -0.08 21.55
N ALA A 112 -25.24 -0.50 21.26
CA ALA A 112 -24.05 -0.17 22.06
C ALA A 112 -23.70 1.30 21.88
N LYS A 113 -23.54 1.99 23.00
CA LYS A 113 -23.02 3.36 23.01
C LYS A 113 -21.51 3.33 23.11
N ASP A 114 -20.85 4.34 22.55
CA ASP A 114 -19.39 4.44 22.52
C ASP A 114 -18.71 4.26 23.88
N HIS A 115 -19.31 4.77 24.97
CA HIS A 115 -18.79 4.58 26.33
C HIS A 115 -18.84 3.13 26.82
N GLU A 116 -19.82 2.37 26.34
CA GLU A 116 -19.96 0.95 26.69
C GLU A 116 -18.89 0.14 25.96
N VAL A 117 -18.64 0.46 24.68
CA VAL A 117 -17.60 -0.19 23.87
C VAL A 117 -16.22 0.06 24.44
N ALA A 118 -15.92 1.31 24.80
CA ALA A 118 -14.67 1.67 25.46
C ALA A 118 -14.47 0.88 26.76
N ALA A 119 -15.51 0.81 27.59
CA ALA A 119 -15.47 0.08 28.86
C ALA A 119 -15.25 -1.44 28.67
N GLU A 120 -15.96 -2.08 27.73
CA GLU A 120 -15.81 -3.52 27.43
C GLU A 120 -14.39 -3.85 26.96
N LEU A 121 -13.78 -2.96 26.16
CA LEU A 121 -12.42 -3.11 25.66
C LEU A 121 -11.33 -2.75 26.69
N GLN A 122 -11.71 -2.28 27.88
CA GLN A 122 -10.79 -1.70 28.88
C GLN A 122 -9.98 -0.53 28.30
N LEU A 123 -10.59 0.21 27.39
CA LEU A 123 -10.06 1.41 26.76
C LEU A 123 -10.77 2.64 27.31
N SER A 124 -10.12 3.79 27.19
CA SER A 124 -10.85 5.05 27.35
C SER A 124 -11.74 5.30 26.11
N LEU A 125 -12.66 6.24 26.22
CA LEU A 125 -13.57 6.62 25.12
C LEU A 125 -12.81 7.27 23.96
N ASP A 126 -11.76 8.01 24.30
CA ASP A 126 -10.89 8.64 23.31
C ASP A 126 -10.05 7.61 22.54
N ASP A 127 -9.47 6.60 23.20
CA ASP A 127 -8.70 5.54 22.51
C ASP A 127 -9.55 4.74 21.52
N TYR A 128 -10.82 4.53 21.87
CA TYR A 128 -11.80 3.92 20.99
C TYR A 128 -12.06 4.78 19.73
N TYR A 129 -12.21 6.09 19.85
CA TYR A 129 -12.38 6.97 18.68
C TYR A 129 -11.12 7.06 17.80
N GLY A 130 -9.93 6.95 18.39
CA GLY A 130 -8.68 6.86 17.62
C GLY A 130 -8.67 5.66 16.68
N ILE A 131 -9.08 4.49 17.18
CA ILE A 131 -9.21 3.28 16.36
C ILE A 131 -10.23 3.46 15.23
N LEU A 132 -11.32 4.17 15.49
CA LEU A 132 -12.34 4.46 14.48
C LEU A 132 -11.88 5.42 13.38
N ASN A 133 -10.96 6.34 13.67
CA ASN A 133 -10.39 7.25 12.66
C ASN A 133 -9.23 6.66 11.87
N ASP A 134 -8.56 5.66 12.44
CA ASP A 134 -7.56 4.86 11.73
C ASP A 134 -8.20 3.84 10.78
N THR A 135 -9.51 3.55 10.96
CA THR A 135 -10.34 2.65 10.13
C THR A 135 -10.91 3.39 8.93
#